data_AF-R9P1I6-F1
#
_entry.id   AF-R9P1I6-F1
#
_cell.length_a   1.000
_cell.length_b   1.000
_cell.length_c   1.000
_cell.angle_alpha   90.00
_cell.angle_beta   90.00
_cell.angle_gamma   90.00
#
_symmetry.space_group_name_H-M   'P 1'
#
loop_
_entity.id
_entity.type
_entity.pdbx_description
1 polymer ?
#
loop_
_entity_poly.entity_id
_entity_poly.type
_entity_poly.pdbx_seq_one_letter_code
_entity_poly.pdbx_strand_id
1 'polypeptide(L)'
;MILFFKVVMSYSAKMLLTMALVSFVHCIVEEEPAPSTGRGGGGGEEEEGSPGGARGSSTGSSSMFGYVPFTNADTLGHYYPSTYCDITPLKVDSKEFDKRCGPASDPKWPCFSHNGESTMQMVTVEPWTSPLNMSDEIVLKDDQAMEFTLRNATDEFTIEYATARYPKFRFYGYEPTTGCYKIHLSGTEHGRIHVTLTEDGDAEIDTKNVRETGKRLCSKWIYIGTRWRDTITTMAEDDGRGI
;
A
#
# COMPACT_ATOMS: atom_id res chain seq x y z
N MET A 1 27.51 38.63 -29.26
CA MET A 1 26.65 38.24 -28.12
C MET A 1 25.46 37.37 -28.59
N ILE A 2 25.70 36.39 -29.46
CA ILE A 2 24.65 35.50 -30.04
C ILE A 2 25.03 34.01 -29.85
N LEU A 3 26.31 33.70 -29.57
CA LEU A 3 26.76 32.33 -29.38
C LEU A 3 26.45 31.71 -28.00
N PHE A 4 26.14 32.52 -26.98
CA PHE A 4 25.88 32.00 -25.63
C PHE A 4 24.47 31.43 -25.44
N PHE A 5 23.51 31.77 -26.31
CA PHE A 5 22.12 31.32 -26.16
C PHE A 5 21.86 29.90 -26.68
N LYS A 6 22.68 29.38 -27.60
CA LYS A 6 22.47 28.03 -28.16
C LYS A 6 22.91 26.89 -27.23
N VAL A 7 23.83 27.14 -26.31
CA VAL A 7 24.38 26.09 -25.43
C VAL A 7 23.44 25.80 -24.26
N VAL A 8 22.73 26.81 -23.74
CA VAL A 8 21.84 26.64 -22.57
C VAL A 8 20.56 25.87 -22.92
N MET A 9 20.05 26.01 -24.16
CA MET A 9 18.83 25.31 -24.59
C MET A 9 19.02 23.81 -24.87
N SER A 10 20.25 23.34 -25.08
CA SER A 10 20.50 21.92 -25.35
C SER A 10 20.54 21.04 -24.10
N TYR A 11 20.70 21.63 -22.91
CA TYR A 11 20.80 20.87 -21.65
C TYR A 11 19.44 20.67 -20.96
N SER A 12 18.43 21.53 -21.18
CA SER A 12 17.12 21.35 -20.54
C SER A 12 16.29 20.22 -21.17
N ALA A 13 16.44 19.97 -22.47
CA ALA A 13 15.70 18.90 -23.15
C ALA A 13 16.16 17.48 -22.74
N LYS A 14 17.43 17.31 -22.34
CA LYS A 14 17.95 16.00 -21.90
C LYS A 14 17.50 15.62 -20.49
N MET A 15 17.35 16.59 -19.57
CA MET A 15 16.83 16.31 -18.22
C MET A 15 15.35 15.93 -18.22
N LEU A 16 14.53 16.56 -19.09
CA LEU A 16 13.11 16.21 -19.22
C LEU A 16 12.91 14.80 -19.80
N LEU A 17 13.80 14.33 -20.67
CA LEU A 17 13.70 12.99 -21.24
C LEU A 17 14.11 11.88 -20.25
N THR A 18 15.05 12.14 -19.32
CA THR A 18 15.41 11.18 -18.28
C THR A 18 14.36 11.03 -17.18
N MET A 19 13.55 12.06 -16.90
CA MET A 19 12.46 11.94 -15.92
C MET A 19 11.21 11.25 -16.47
N ALA A 20 10.97 11.28 -17.78
CA ALA A 20 9.82 10.60 -18.38
C ALA A 20 9.97 9.07 -18.51
N LEU A 21 11.19 8.53 -18.38
CA LEU A 21 11.46 7.09 -18.55
C LEU A 21 11.33 6.28 -17.25
N VAL A 22 11.10 6.91 -16.09
CA VAL A 22 10.90 6.19 -14.82
C VAL A 22 9.43 5.81 -14.60
N SER A 23 8.50 6.33 -15.41
CA SER A 23 7.05 6.20 -15.13
C SER A 23 6.31 5.17 -15.99
N PHE A 24 7.01 4.39 -16.81
CA PHE A 24 6.43 3.26 -17.55
C PHE A 24 7.18 1.98 -17.23
N VAL A 25 7.24 1.62 -15.94
CA VAL A 25 7.44 0.21 -15.57
C VAL A 25 6.14 -0.49 -15.93
N HIS A 26 5.96 -0.80 -17.21
CA HIS A 26 5.05 -1.85 -17.59
C HIS A 26 5.56 -3.09 -16.86
N CYS A 27 4.64 -3.73 -16.15
CA CYS A 27 4.64 -5.07 -15.62
C CYS A 27 5.29 -6.08 -16.58
N ILE A 28 6.62 -6.09 -16.73
CA ILE A 28 7.33 -7.08 -17.52
C ILE A 28 7.37 -8.33 -16.66
N VAL A 29 6.46 -9.25 -16.96
CA VAL A 29 6.59 -10.65 -16.56
C VAL A 29 7.85 -11.16 -17.26
N GLU A 30 8.99 -11.20 -16.56
CA GLU A 30 10.06 -12.09 -16.98
C GLU A 30 9.51 -13.51 -16.77
N GLU A 31 9.08 -14.17 -17.84
CA GLU A 31 8.82 -15.60 -17.82
C GLU A 31 10.10 -16.28 -17.34
N GLU A 32 10.05 -16.96 -16.19
CA GLU A 32 11.14 -17.82 -15.77
C GLU A 32 11.41 -18.83 -16.91
N PRO A 33 12.67 -19.01 -17.32
CA PRO A 33 13.01 -19.95 -18.37
C PRO A 33 12.58 -21.35 -17.94
N ALA A 34 11.75 -21.98 -18.78
CA ALA A 34 11.21 -23.30 -18.51
C ALA A 34 12.33 -24.28 -18.09
N PRO A 35 12.11 -25.10 -17.05
CA PRO A 35 13.12 -26.01 -16.55
C PRO A 35 13.57 -26.93 -17.70
N SER A 36 14.86 -26.87 -18.03
CA SER A 36 15.45 -27.73 -19.05
C SER A 36 15.22 -29.17 -18.62
N THR A 37 14.47 -29.92 -19.41
CA THR A 37 14.24 -31.35 -19.21
C THR A 37 15.55 -32.10 -19.39
N GLY A 38 16.31 -32.20 -18.30
CA GLY A 38 17.47 -33.07 -18.19
C GLY A 38 17.01 -34.51 -18.34
N ARG A 39 17.19 -35.06 -19.53
CA ARG A 39 16.97 -36.47 -19.85
C ARG A 39 18.05 -37.31 -19.16
N GLY A 40 17.88 -37.54 -17.87
CA GLY A 40 18.67 -38.48 -17.08
C GLY A 40 18.11 -39.88 -17.20
N GLY A 41 18.80 -40.75 -17.92
CA GLY A 41 18.58 -42.20 -17.87
C GLY A 41 19.24 -42.80 -16.63
N GLY A 42 18.70 -43.93 -16.16
CA GLY A 42 19.36 -44.81 -15.20
C GLY A 42 18.38 -45.47 -14.25
N GLY A 43 18.14 -46.77 -14.46
CA GLY A 43 17.46 -47.63 -13.49
C GLY A 43 18.45 -48.34 -12.56
N GLY A 44 17.89 -48.87 -11.46
CA GLY A 44 18.52 -49.83 -10.52
C GLY A 44 19.52 -49.18 -9.55
N GLU A 45 19.64 -49.52 -8.27
CA GLU A 45 19.11 -50.61 -7.43
C GLU A 45 19.14 -50.11 -5.96
N GLU A 46 18.46 -50.86 -5.08
CA GLU A 46 18.29 -50.68 -3.64
C GLU A 46 19.61 -50.75 -2.84
N GLU A 47 19.76 -49.91 -1.81
CA GLU A 47 20.46 -50.34 -0.59
C GLU A 47 20.02 -49.54 0.65
N GLU A 48 19.78 -50.29 1.72
CA GLU A 48 19.24 -49.90 3.02
C GLU A 48 20.41 -49.56 3.97
N GLY A 49 20.41 -48.39 4.62
CA GLY A 49 21.51 -47.96 5.48
C GLY A 49 21.19 -46.78 6.40
N SER A 50 21.41 -47.00 7.70
CA SER A 50 21.00 -46.22 8.88
C SER A 50 21.80 -44.90 9.15
N PRO A 51 21.51 -44.13 10.22
CA PRO A 51 21.46 -42.65 10.20
C PRO A 51 22.72 -41.93 10.68
N GLY A 52 22.88 -40.67 10.25
CA GLY A 52 23.72 -39.69 10.93
C GLY A 52 24.09 -38.47 10.09
N GLY A 53 24.09 -37.29 10.71
CA GLY A 53 24.93 -36.17 10.29
C GLY A 53 24.23 -34.93 9.73
N ALA A 54 24.30 -33.86 10.51
CA ALA A 54 23.90 -32.51 10.18
C ALA A 54 24.64 -31.89 8.98
N ARG A 55 23.93 -31.01 8.24
CA ARG A 55 24.41 -29.87 7.42
C ARG A 55 23.13 -29.20 6.89
N GLY A 56 22.74 -28.00 7.30
CA GLY A 56 23.52 -26.77 7.14
C GLY A 56 23.47 -26.33 5.68
N SER A 57 22.31 -25.89 5.19
CA SER A 57 22.18 -25.26 3.87
C SER A 57 21.56 -23.87 4.03
N SER A 58 22.44 -22.90 4.19
CA SER A 58 22.15 -21.47 4.03
C SER A 58 22.13 -21.15 2.54
N THR A 59 20.94 -21.16 1.93
CA THR A 59 20.76 -20.52 0.62
C THR A 59 20.69 -19.02 0.85
N GLY A 60 21.72 -18.34 0.31
CA GLY A 60 21.99 -16.93 0.49
C GLY A 60 20.82 -16.06 0.08
N SER A 61 20.39 -15.24 1.04
CA SER A 61 19.59 -14.06 0.80
C SER A 61 20.50 -13.03 0.13
N SER A 62 20.44 -12.93 -1.21
CA SER A 62 21.00 -11.76 -1.90
C SER A 62 19.97 -10.64 -1.81
N SER A 63 20.23 -9.71 -0.90
CA SER A 63 19.56 -8.42 -0.82
C SER A 63 19.79 -7.64 -2.11
N MET A 64 18.87 -7.76 -3.06
CA MET A 64 18.79 -6.90 -4.23
C MET A 64 17.42 -6.22 -4.17
N PHE A 65 17.43 -4.90 -4.28
CA PHE A 65 16.31 -4.01 -4.04
C PHE A 65 15.02 -4.45 -4.76
N GLY A 66 14.02 -4.87 -3.98
CA GLY A 66 12.65 -4.36 -4.05
C GLY A 66 11.71 -4.80 -5.16
N TYR A 67 12.06 -5.76 -6.02
CA TYR A 67 11.09 -6.31 -6.96
C TYR A 67 10.25 -7.39 -6.27
N VAL A 68 8.98 -7.09 -5.99
CA VAL A 68 8.00 -8.11 -5.62
C VAL A 68 7.61 -8.80 -6.93
N PRO A 69 7.84 -10.12 -7.10
CA PRO A 69 7.42 -10.82 -8.31
C PRO A 69 5.90 -10.68 -8.48
N PHE A 70 5.41 -10.81 -9.72
CA PHE A 70 3.98 -10.92 -10.00
C PHE A 70 3.34 -11.95 -9.08
N THR A 71 2.71 -11.48 -8.01
CA THR A 71 1.87 -12.32 -7.18
C THR A 71 0.46 -12.09 -7.66
N ASN A 72 -0.15 -13.12 -8.25
CA ASN A 72 -1.61 -13.23 -8.32
C ASN A 72 -2.13 -13.43 -6.89
N ALA A 73 -1.86 -12.47 -6.00
CA ALA A 73 -2.13 -12.57 -4.59
C ALA A 73 -2.60 -11.23 -4.03
N ASP A 74 -3.47 -11.32 -3.04
CA ASP A 74 -3.89 -10.18 -2.23
C ASP A 74 -2.77 -9.76 -1.25
N THR A 75 -3.01 -8.74 -0.42
CA THR A 75 -2.01 -8.27 0.56
C THR A 75 -1.65 -9.34 1.60
N LEU A 76 -2.49 -10.35 1.80
CA LEU A 76 -2.24 -11.46 2.72
C LEU A 76 -1.55 -12.66 2.05
N GLY A 77 -1.31 -12.59 0.74
CA GLY A 77 -0.71 -13.66 -0.04
C GLY A 77 -1.70 -14.72 -0.53
N HIS A 78 -3.01 -14.50 -0.40
CA HIS A 78 -4.03 -15.41 -0.95
C HIS A 78 -4.15 -15.25 -2.45
N TYR A 79 -4.26 -16.36 -3.17
CA TYR A 79 -4.40 -16.33 -4.62
C TYR A 79 -5.61 -15.49 -5.06
N TYR A 80 -5.36 -14.45 -5.85
CA TYR A 80 -6.38 -13.56 -6.39
C TYR A 80 -6.14 -13.39 -7.90
N PRO A 81 -7.11 -13.77 -8.77
CA PRO A 81 -6.93 -13.82 -10.23
C PRO A 81 -7.01 -12.43 -10.89
N SER A 82 -6.32 -11.43 -10.33
CA SER A 82 -6.32 -10.05 -10.82
C SER A 82 -4.99 -9.66 -11.43
N THR A 83 -5.03 -8.59 -12.22
CA THR A 83 -3.88 -8.00 -12.90
C THR A 83 -3.24 -6.83 -12.13
N TYR A 84 -3.44 -6.71 -10.82
CA TYR A 84 -2.84 -5.61 -10.05
C TYR A 84 -1.37 -5.93 -9.75
N CYS A 85 -0.45 -5.06 -10.17
CA CYS A 85 0.99 -5.33 -10.10
C CYS A 85 1.67 -4.83 -8.82
N ASP A 86 0.99 -4.00 -8.02
CA ASP A 86 1.64 -3.20 -6.96
C ASP A 86 0.98 -3.37 -5.59
N ILE A 87 0.42 -4.56 -5.31
CA ILE A 87 -0.21 -4.84 -4.03
C ILE A 87 0.85 -4.99 -2.95
N THR A 88 0.72 -4.23 -1.86
CA THR A 88 1.69 -4.28 -0.76
C THR A 88 1.43 -5.48 0.14
N PRO A 89 2.38 -6.42 0.31
CA PRO A 89 2.16 -7.54 1.22
C PRO A 89 2.10 -7.02 2.66
N LEU A 90 1.10 -7.46 3.43
CA LEU A 90 0.84 -7.04 4.80
C LEU A 90 0.87 -8.24 5.74
N LYS A 91 1.11 -7.98 7.03
CA LYS A 91 1.22 -9.03 8.05
C LYS A 91 0.14 -8.87 9.11
N VAL A 92 -0.45 -9.99 9.48
CA VAL A 92 -1.35 -10.08 10.63
C VAL A 92 -0.51 -10.26 11.90
N ASP A 93 -0.72 -9.37 12.86
CA ASP A 93 -0.09 -9.42 14.19
C ASP A 93 -1.09 -8.89 15.22
N SER A 94 -2.08 -9.73 15.53
CA SER A 94 -3.18 -9.39 16.45
C SER A 94 -2.68 -8.94 17.82
N LYS A 95 -1.53 -9.46 18.27
CA LYS A 95 -0.94 -9.09 19.57
C LYS A 95 -0.40 -7.66 19.57
N GLU A 96 0.34 -7.27 18.53
CA GLU A 96 0.79 -5.88 18.41
C GLU A 96 -0.41 -4.96 18.13
N PHE A 97 -1.39 -5.40 17.34
CA PHE A 97 -2.63 -4.64 17.13
C PHE A 97 -3.34 -4.35 18.45
N ASP A 98 -3.61 -5.37 19.28
CA ASP A 98 -4.32 -5.23 20.56
C ASP A 98 -3.57 -4.33 21.56
N LYS A 99 -2.23 -4.36 21.54
CA LYS A 99 -1.41 -3.44 22.33
C LYS A 99 -1.62 -1.97 21.93
N ARG A 100 -1.94 -1.69 20.67
CA ARG A 100 -2.13 -0.34 20.12
C ARG A 100 -3.59 0.12 20.09
N CYS A 101 -4.52 -0.78 19.83
CA CYS A 101 -5.93 -0.47 19.60
C CYS A 101 -6.90 -1.15 20.58
N GLY A 102 -6.40 -2.05 21.45
CA GLY A 102 -7.22 -2.73 22.44
C GLY A 102 -7.76 -1.83 23.55
N PRO A 103 -8.60 -2.37 24.45
CA PRO A 103 -9.30 -1.59 25.48
C PRO A 103 -8.37 -0.84 26.45
N ALA A 104 -7.17 -1.37 26.70
CA ALA A 104 -6.17 -0.80 27.61
C ALA A 104 -5.10 0.05 26.88
N SER A 105 -5.23 0.24 25.57
CA SER A 105 -4.22 0.97 24.80
C SER A 105 -4.41 2.49 24.88
N ASP A 106 -3.38 3.24 24.47
CA ASP A 106 -3.39 4.70 24.47
C ASP A 106 -4.63 5.24 23.73
N PRO A 107 -5.46 6.09 24.36
CA PRO A 107 -6.62 6.70 23.73
C PRO A 107 -6.27 7.66 22.58
N LYS A 108 -5.00 8.06 22.44
CA LYS A 108 -4.51 8.95 21.38
C LYS A 108 -3.90 8.22 20.20
N TRP A 109 -3.74 6.89 20.27
CA TRP A 109 -3.14 6.11 19.20
C TRP A 109 -4.09 5.98 18.01
N PRO A 110 -3.65 6.21 16.76
CA PRO A 110 -4.52 6.10 15.60
C PRO A 110 -4.83 4.63 15.27
N CYS A 111 -6.11 4.32 15.15
CA CYS A 111 -6.66 3.03 14.81
C CYS A 111 -7.66 3.20 13.67
N PHE A 112 -7.57 2.33 12.69
CA PHE A 112 -8.34 2.44 11.46
C PHE A 112 -9.19 1.17 11.31
N SER A 113 -10.45 1.38 10.94
CA SER A 113 -11.36 0.32 10.54
C SER A 113 -11.94 0.65 9.17
N HIS A 114 -12.45 -0.34 8.47
CA HIS A 114 -13.16 -0.13 7.22
C HIS A 114 -14.65 -0.35 7.42
N ASN A 115 -15.47 0.37 6.65
CA ASN A 115 -16.90 0.11 6.56
C ASN A 115 -17.31 -0.31 5.13
N GLY A 116 -18.45 -1.00 5.04
CA GLY A 116 -18.97 -1.53 3.77
C GLY A 116 -18.06 -2.60 3.15
N GLU A 117 -17.75 -2.46 1.87
CA GLU A 117 -16.97 -3.43 1.08
C GLU A 117 -15.46 -3.14 1.07
N SER A 118 -15.01 -2.14 1.84
CA SER A 118 -13.60 -1.72 1.82
C SER A 118 -12.77 -2.60 2.74
N THR A 119 -11.59 -3.01 2.30
CA THR A 119 -10.66 -3.83 3.09
C THR A 119 -9.22 -3.49 2.71
N MET A 120 -8.27 -3.92 3.55
CA MET A 120 -6.84 -3.87 3.22
C MET A 120 -6.38 -5.02 2.32
N GLN A 121 -7.26 -5.88 1.81
CA GLN A 121 -6.86 -7.05 1.01
C GLN A 121 -6.29 -6.68 -0.36
N MET A 122 -6.73 -5.57 -0.96
CA MET A 122 -6.34 -5.19 -2.32
C MET A 122 -5.90 -3.72 -2.35
N VAL A 123 -4.80 -3.42 -1.66
CA VAL A 123 -4.27 -2.07 -1.55
C VAL A 123 -2.79 -1.98 -1.87
N THR A 124 -2.40 -0.81 -2.37
CA THR A 124 -1.00 -0.38 -2.46
C THR A 124 -0.76 0.64 -1.35
N VAL A 125 0.27 0.43 -0.54
CA VAL A 125 0.64 1.32 0.56
C VAL A 125 2.04 1.86 0.33
N GLU A 126 2.14 3.17 0.18
CA GLU A 126 3.40 3.87 -0.07
C GLU A 126 3.75 4.79 1.12
N PRO A 127 5.02 4.86 1.52
CA PRO A 127 5.44 5.84 2.49
C PRO A 127 5.43 7.24 1.87
N TRP A 128 5.09 8.28 2.66
CA TRP A 128 4.96 9.63 2.11
C TRP A 128 6.26 10.45 2.17
N THR A 129 6.96 10.47 3.31
CA THR A 129 8.11 11.37 3.52
C THR A 129 9.46 10.69 3.64
N SER A 130 9.51 9.44 4.11
CA SER A 130 10.76 8.70 4.34
C SER A 130 10.70 7.32 3.70
N PRO A 131 11.79 6.80 3.11
CA PRO A 131 11.81 5.44 2.58
C PRO A 131 11.62 4.45 3.72
N LEU A 132 10.46 3.80 3.73
CA LEU A 132 10.01 2.92 4.80
C LEU A 132 9.36 1.68 4.18
N ASN A 133 9.56 0.53 4.81
CA ASN A 133 8.90 -0.69 4.34
C ASN A 133 7.48 -0.77 4.92
N MET A 134 6.48 -0.33 4.16
CA MET A 134 5.10 -0.29 4.64
C MET A 134 4.53 -1.68 5.01
N SER A 135 5.09 -2.75 4.43
CA SER A 135 4.75 -4.14 4.79
C SER A 135 5.09 -4.49 6.24
N ASP A 136 6.10 -3.83 6.82
CA ASP A 136 6.49 -4.05 8.21
C ASP A 136 5.79 -3.08 9.16
N GLU A 137 5.34 -1.90 8.67
CA GLU A 137 4.79 -0.84 9.51
C GLU A 137 3.27 -0.91 9.70
N ILE A 138 2.56 -1.36 8.68
CA ILE A 138 1.12 -1.62 8.78
C ILE A 138 0.91 -2.92 9.54
N VAL A 139 0.09 -2.86 10.59
CA VAL A 139 -0.27 -4.00 11.43
C VAL A 139 -1.75 -4.29 11.26
N LEU A 140 -2.07 -5.46 10.69
CA LEU A 140 -3.44 -5.94 10.58
C LEU A 140 -3.85 -6.69 11.85
N LYS A 141 -5.11 -6.52 12.24
CA LYS A 141 -5.69 -7.25 13.38
C LYS A 141 -5.83 -8.74 13.10
N ASP A 142 -6.39 -9.08 11.94
CA ASP A 142 -6.74 -10.44 11.55
C ASP A 142 -6.77 -10.59 10.02
N ASP A 143 -7.03 -11.81 9.54
CA ASP A 143 -7.06 -12.16 8.12
C ASP A 143 -8.27 -11.55 7.36
N GLN A 144 -9.22 -10.92 8.05
CA GLN A 144 -10.28 -10.15 7.37
C GLN A 144 -9.75 -8.81 6.87
N ALA A 145 -8.62 -8.34 7.41
CA ALA A 145 -7.96 -7.11 7.00
C ALA A 145 -8.89 -5.87 7.03
N MET A 146 -9.88 -5.90 7.93
CA MET A 146 -10.84 -4.81 8.15
C MET A 146 -10.26 -3.73 9.03
N GLU A 147 -9.44 -4.11 10.01
CA GLU A 147 -8.87 -3.20 11.00
C GLU A 147 -7.35 -3.23 10.94
N PHE A 148 -6.75 -2.06 11.01
CA PHE A 148 -5.30 -1.91 11.00
C PHE A 148 -4.82 -0.74 11.85
N THR A 149 -3.54 -0.75 12.18
CA THR A 149 -2.84 0.34 12.85
C THR A 149 -1.40 0.41 12.36
N LEU A 150 -0.64 1.36 12.90
CA LEU A 150 0.79 1.52 12.65
C LEU A 150 1.61 0.94 13.80
N ARG A 151 2.81 0.43 13.52
CA ARG A 151 3.81 0.17 14.58
C ARG A 151 4.30 1.48 15.20
N ASN A 152 4.46 2.52 14.38
CA ASN A 152 4.81 3.87 14.81
C ASN A 152 3.81 4.90 14.25
N ALA A 153 3.08 5.58 15.15
CA ALA A 153 2.02 6.52 14.79
C ALA A 153 2.52 7.80 14.08
N THR A 154 3.82 8.10 14.12
CA THR A 154 4.38 9.26 13.38
C THR A 154 4.63 8.98 11.91
N ASP A 155 4.55 7.72 11.50
CA ASP A 155 4.88 7.34 10.13
C ASP A 155 3.72 7.72 9.19
N GLU A 156 4.10 8.36 8.09
CA GLU A 156 3.17 8.95 7.14
C GLU A 156 3.07 8.07 5.90
N PHE A 157 1.84 7.82 5.44
CA PHE A 157 1.60 6.88 4.36
C PHE A 157 0.42 7.30 3.49
N THR A 158 0.38 6.73 2.28
CA THR A 158 -0.77 6.78 1.37
C THR A 158 -1.21 5.36 1.05
N ILE A 159 -2.50 5.09 1.14
CA ILE A 159 -3.15 3.86 0.67
C ILE A 159 -3.90 4.18 -0.61
N GLU A 160 -3.69 3.38 -1.65
CA GLU A 160 -4.50 3.36 -2.87
C GLU A 160 -5.35 2.08 -2.91
N TYR A 161 -6.66 2.21 -3.09
CA TYR A 161 -7.61 1.09 -3.05
C TYR A 161 -7.90 0.56 -4.46
N ALA A 162 -7.29 -0.57 -4.83
CA ALA A 162 -7.33 -1.09 -6.18
C ALA A 162 -8.74 -1.54 -6.64
N THR A 163 -9.53 -2.13 -5.74
CA THR A 163 -10.89 -2.63 -6.01
C THR A 163 -11.92 -1.51 -6.19
N ALA A 164 -11.64 -0.33 -5.65
CA ALA A 164 -12.56 0.81 -5.66
C ALA A 164 -12.26 1.85 -6.73
N ARG A 165 -11.50 1.48 -7.78
CA ARG A 165 -11.03 2.40 -8.84
C ARG A 165 -10.04 3.46 -8.33
N TYR A 166 -9.12 3.00 -7.48
CA TYR A 166 -7.93 3.73 -7.04
C TYR A 166 -8.15 5.08 -6.32
N PRO A 167 -9.19 5.27 -5.48
CA PRO A 167 -9.20 6.40 -4.57
C PRO A 167 -8.06 6.23 -3.55
N LYS A 168 -7.58 7.35 -3.01
CA LYS A 168 -6.43 7.38 -2.09
C LYS A 168 -6.82 7.94 -0.73
N PHE A 169 -6.24 7.33 0.30
CA PHE A 169 -6.27 7.78 1.69
C PHE A 169 -4.84 8.12 2.11
N ARG A 170 -4.60 9.34 2.57
CA ARG A 170 -3.30 9.75 3.11
C ARG A 170 -3.42 10.14 4.58
N PHE A 171 -2.51 9.62 5.39
CA PHE A 171 -2.35 9.93 6.82
C PHE A 171 -1.00 10.57 7.08
N TYR A 172 -0.98 11.69 7.82
CA TYR A 172 0.25 12.42 8.12
C TYR A 172 0.13 13.39 9.29
N GLY A 173 1.26 13.93 9.75
CA GLY A 173 1.31 14.98 10.76
C GLY A 173 0.68 14.59 12.11
N TYR A 174 0.94 13.36 12.58
CA TYR A 174 0.48 12.91 13.89
C TYR A 174 1.19 13.64 15.03
N GLU A 175 0.42 14.11 16.00
CA GLU A 175 0.90 14.79 17.20
C GLU A 175 0.63 13.94 18.44
N PRO A 176 1.65 13.27 19.03
CA PRO A 176 1.45 12.37 20.17
C PRO A 176 0.84 13.03 21.41
N THR A 177 1.06 14.34 21.58
CA THR A 177 0.53 15.10 22.73
C THR A 177 -0.98 15.27 22.66
N THR A 178 -1.54 15.46 21.46
CA THR A 178 -2.96 15.72 21.24
C THR A 178 -3.71 14.51 20.70
N GLY A 179 -3.01 13.55 20.09
CA GLY A 179 -3.60 12.45 19.32
C GLY A 179 -4.20 12.91 17.99
N CYS A 180 -3.92 14.15 17.58
CA CYS A 180 -4.43 14.68 16.32
C CYS A 180 -3.53 14.32 15.15
N TYR A 181 -4.13 14.20 13.97
CA TYR A 181 -3.45 13.93 12.71
C TYR A 181 -4.25 14.53 11.56
N LYS A 182 -3.62 14.55 10.39
CA LYS A 182 -4.20 15.06 9.15
C LYS A 182 -4.56 13.88 8.25
N ILE A 183 -5.75 13.96 7.67
CA ILE A 183 -6.18 13.05 6.62
C ILE A 183 -6.42 13.85 5.35
N HIS A 184 -5.93 13.31 4.24
CA HIS A 184 -6.24 13.79 2.90
C HIS A 184 -6.84 12.64 2.08
N LEU A 185 -7.96 12.89 1.43
CA LEU A 185 -8.64 11.94 0.57
C LEU A 185 -8.58 12.42 -0.89
N SER A 186 -8.25 11.50 -1.79
CA SER A 186 -8.29 11.72 -3.24
C SER A 186 -9.28 10.74 -3.88
N GLY A 187 -10.31 11.25 -4.51
CA GLY A 187 -11.26 10.47 -5.30
C GLY A 187 -10.84 10.41 -6.76
N THR A 188 -11.43 9.50 -7.52
CA THR A 188 -11.30 9.45 -8.98
C THR A 188 -12.65 9.68 -9.64
N GLU A 189 -12.70 9.73 -10.97
CA GLU A 189 -13.97 9.83 -11.72
C GLU A 189 -14.90 8.63 -11.46
N HIS A 190 -14.35 7.51 -11.00
CA HIS A 190 -15.10 6.27 -10.74
C HIS A 190 -15.05 5.82 -9.28
N GLY A 191 -14.07 6.28 -8.51
CA GLY A 191 -13.85 5.93 -7.12
C GLY A 191 -14.21 7.08 -6.18
N ARG A 192 -14.95 6.78 -5.13
CA ARG A 192 -15.20 7.68 -4.00
C ARG A 192 -14.62 7.06 -2.74
N ILE A 193 -14.06 7.91 -1.91
CA ILE A 193 -13.61 7.59 -0.56
C ILE A 193 -14.18 8.61 0.44
N HIS A 194 -14.48 8.13 1.64
CA HIS A 194 -14.98 8.93 2.75
C HIS A 194 -14.46 8.39 4.08
N VAL A 195 -14.48 9.23 5.11
CA VAL A 195 -14.08 8.91 6.48
C VAL A 195 -15.18 9.34 7.45
N THR A 196 -15.52 8.47 8.39
CA THR A 196 -16.43 8.75 9.52
C THR A 196 -15.70 8.53 10.86
N LEU A 197 -16.21 9.09 11.96
CA LEU A 197 -15.67 8.86 13.32
C LEU A 197 -16.36 7.71 14.05
N THR A 198 -17.51 7.27 13.55
CA THR A 198 -18.30 6.16 14.08
C THR A 198 -18.72 5.27 12.92
N GLU A 199 -18.93 3.97 13.19
CA GLU A 199 -19.25 2.96 12.18
C GLU A 199 -20.42 3.38 11.28
N ASP A 200 -21.52 3.83 11.89
CA ASP A 200 -22.74 4.32 11.21
C ASP A 200 -22.84 5.86 11.16
N GLY A 201 -21.73 6.56 11.32
CA GLY A 201 -21.69 8.02 11.40
C GLY A 201 -21.86 8.72 10.05
N ASP A 202 -22.19 10.01 10.11
CA ASP A 202 -22.06 10.89 8.95
C ASP A 202 -20.58 11.05 8.55
N ALA A 203 -20.34 11.21 7.25
CA ALA A 203 -19.01 11.41 6.73
C ALA A 203 -18.44 12.77 7.18
N GLU A 204 -17.32 12.73 7.88
CA GLU A 204 -16.56 13.93 8.25
C GLU A 204 -15.82 14.53 7.04
N ILE A 205 -15.33 13.64 6.19
CA ILE A 205 -14.57 13.93 4.98
C ILE A 205 -15.08 13.02 3.89
N ASP A 206 -15.34 13.58 2.71
CA ASP A 206 -16.01 12.87 1.64
C ASP A 206 -15.67 13.47 0.28
N THR A 207 -15.19 12.63 -0.64
CA THR A 207 -14.89 13.00 -2.03
C THR A 207 -16.14 13.01 -2.92
N LYS A 208 -17.36 12.83 -2.40
CA LYS A 208 -18.60 12.73 -3.22
C LYS A 208 -18.72 13.80 -4.31
N ASN A 209 -18.38 15.05 -4.01
CA ASN A 209 -18.53 16.18 -4.95
C ASN A 209 -17.19 16.84 -5.34
N VAL A 210 -16.07 16.35 -4.80
CA VAL A 210 -14.73 16.94 -4.99
C VAL A 210 -13.68 15.86 -5.23
N ARG A 211 -12.63 16.17 -5.99
CA ARG A 211 -11.51 15.24 -6.22
C ARG A 211 -10.64 15.13 -4.98
N GLU A 212 -10.28 16.26 -4.39
CA GLU A 212 -9.44 16.34 -3.21
C GLU A 212 -10.20 16.95 -2.03
N THR A 213 -9.94 16.45 -0.82
CA THR A 213 -10.46 17.02 0.43
C THR A 213 -9.60 16.54 1.60
N GLY A 214 -9.61 17.29 2.70
CA GLY A 214 -8.88 16.89 3.91
C GLY A 214 -9.47 17.47 5.18
N LYS A 215 -9.10 16.88 6.32
CA LYS A 215 -9.45 17.39 7.65
C LYS A 215 -8.45 16.92 8.70
N ARG A 216 -8.18 17.79 9.67
CA ARG A 216 -7.45 17.43 10.89
C ARG A 216 -8.43 16.77 11.84
N LEU A 217 -8.15 15.55 12.26
CA LEU A 217 -8.96 14.78 13.19
C LEU A 217 -8.17 14.49 14.46
N CYS A 218 -8.87 14.34 15.59
CA CYS A 218 -8.28 14.01 16.88
C CYS A 218 -9.07 12.86 17.50
N SER A 219 -9.19 11.75 16.76
CA SER A 219 -9.94 10.56 17.16
C SER A 219 -9.03 9.35 17.15
N LYS A 220 -9.22 8.47 18.14
CA LYS A 220 -8.58 7.15 18.16
C LYS A 220 -9.00 6.33 16.96
N TRP A 221 -10.31 6.24 16.74
CA TRP A 221 -10.90 5.43 15.69
C TRP A 221 -11.45 6.31 14.57
N ILE A 222 -11.16 5.88 13.35
CA ILE A 222 -11.86 6.35 12.15
C ILE A 222 -12.23 5.15 11.28
N TYR A 223 -13.30 5.32 10.51
CA TYR A 223 -13.79 4.29 9.61
C TYR A 223 -13.65 4.80 8.18
N ILE A 224 -12.97 4.01 7.35
CA ILE A 224 -12.66 4.34 5.97
C ILE A 224 -13.62 3.57 5.07
N GLY A 225 -14.32 4.30 4.21
CA GLY A 225 -15.24 3.72 3.25
C GLY A 225 -14.90 4.13 1.84
N THR A 226 -14.80 3.15 0.96
CA THR A 226 -14.69 3.31 -0.49
C THR A 226 -15.94 2.81 -1.17
N ARG A 227 -16.28 3.41 -2.31
CA ARG A 227 -17.36 2.93 -3.17
C ARG A 227 -17.17 3.38 -4.60
N TRP A 228 -17.83 2.69 -5.51
CA TRP A 228 -17.97 3.17 -6.88
C TRP A 228 -18.90 4.38 -6.92
N ARG A 229 -18.68 5.27 -7.89
CA ARG A 229 -19.59 6.38 -8.16
C ARG A 229 -20.74 5.92 -9.04
N ASP A 230 -21.95 6.24 -8.63
CA ASP A 230 -23.17 5.88 -9.39
C ASP A 230 -23.28 6.64 -10.72
N THR A 231 -22.67 7.82 -10.81
CA THR A 231 -22.67 8.67 -12.02
C THR A 231 -21.36 9.43 -12.17
N ILE A 232 -20.92 9.60 -13.42
CA ILE A 232 -19.82 10.51 -13.76
C ILE A 232 -20.35 11.93 -13.58
N THR A 233 -20.09 12.54 -12.43
CA THR A 233 -20.42 13.93 -12.16
C THR A 233 -19.20 14.81 -12.38
N THR A 234 -19.42 16.04 -12.85
CA THR A 234 -18.39 17.07 -12.83
C THR A 234 -18.02 17.35 -11.38
N MET A 235 -16.84 16.90 -10.96
CA MET A 235 -16.30 17.13 -9.63
C MET A 235 -15.56 18.46 -9.59
N ALA A 236 -15.68 19.21 -8.50
CA ALA A 236 -14.73 20.27 -8.25
C ALA A 236 -13.36 19.64 -7.92
N GLU A 237 -12.26 20.33 -8.22
CA GLU A 237 -10.92 19.79 -7.96
C GLU A 237 -10.64 19.68 -6.45
N ASP A 238 -11.07 20.66 -5.67
CA ASP A 238 -10.84 20.73 -4.22
C ASP A 238 -12.00 21.48 -3.55
N ASP A 239 -12.27 21.19 -2.28
CA ASP A 239 -13.21 21.93 -1.43
C ASP A 239 -12.54 23.03 -0.58
N GLY A 240 -11.23 23.23 -0.75
CA GLY A 240 -10.45 24.25 -0.05
C GLY A 240 -10.22 23.92 1.43
N ARG A 241 -10.60 22.72 1.89
CA ARG A 241 -10.16 22.18 3.18
C ARG A 241 -8.75 21.58 3.09
N GLY A 242 -8.22 21.48 1.86
CA GLY A 242 -6.85 21.20 1.48
C GLY A 242 -5.86 21.33 2.63
N ILE A 243 -5.51 20.17 3.16
CA ILE A 243 -4.39 20.06 4.08
C ILE A 243 -3.11 19.92 3.26
#